data_AF-A0A3B9KCL8-F1
#
_entry.id   AF-A0A3B9KCL8-F1
#
_cell.length_a   1.000
_cell.length_b   1.000
_cell.length_c   1.000
_cell.angle_alpha   90.00
_cell.angle_beta   90.00
_cell.angle_gamma   90.00
#
_symmetry.space_group_name_H-M   'P 1'
#
loop_
_entity.id
_entity.type
_entity.pdbx_description
1 polymer ?
#
loop_
_entity_poly.entity_id
_entity_poly.type
_entity_poly.pdbx_seq_one_letter_code
_entity_poly.pdbx_strand_id
1 'polypeptide(L)'
;MTTISNRDQEAAITSLQQRILSCRLCQQHGYIQVAQPIVSGRASDRILVIGQAPGHRSITNNLPFSGPGGGILQKWLEQAGFPGGYLHEHTYLSSLTRCDPGRNPRGNGDRR
;
A
#
# COMPACT_ATOMS: atom_id res chain seq x y z
N MET A 1 0.45 22.81 -21.50
CA MET A 1 0.58 21.85 -20.37
C MET A 1 0.67 22.67 -19.09
N THR A 2 -0.39 22.68 -18.28
CA THR A 2 -0.39 23.41 -17.01
C THR A 2 0.51 22.65 -16.03
N THR A 3 1.61 23.26 -15.60
CA THR A 3 2.46 22.71 -14.54
C THR A 3 1.68 22.72 -13.23
N ILE A 4 1.28 21.53 -12.78
CA ILE A 4 0.66 21.34 -11.46
C ILE A 4 1.74 21.60 -10.41
N SER A 5 1.49 22.47 -9.43
CA SER A 5 2.47 22.72 -8.37
C SER A 5 2.61 21.50 -7.45
N ASN A 6 3.78 21.31 -6.83
CA ASN A 6 3.98 20.21 -5.86
C ASN A 6 2.93 20.24 -4.72
N ARG A 7 2.46 21.43 -4.35
CA ARG A 7 1.43 21.59 -3.31
C ARG A 7 0.08 21.05 -3.78
N ASP A 8 -0.30 21.30 -5.03
CA ASP A 8 -1.55 20.80 -5.59
C ASP A 8 -1.51 19.28 -5.77
N GLN A 9 -0.35 18.72 -6.13
CA GLN A 9 -0.15 17.27 -6.20
C GLN A 9 -0.30 16.62 -4.82
N GLU A 10 0.32 17.20 -3.78
CA GLU A 10 0.21 16.70 -2.41
C GLU A 10 -1.23 16.76 -1.89
N ALA A 11 -1.95 17.85 -2.18
CA ALA A 11 -3.37 17.99 -1.83
C ALA A 11 -4.24 16.94 -2.55
N ALA A 12 -3.97 16.69 -3.83
CA ALA A 12 -4.69 15.69 -4.61
C ALA A 12 -4.45 14.27 -4.09
N ILE A 13 -3.20 13.91 -3.79
CA ILE A 13 -2.85 12.62 -3.19
C ILE A 13 -3.49 12.45 -1.82
N THR A 14 -3.42 13.47 -0.96
CA THR A 14 -4.07 13.45 0.36
C THR A 14 -5.58 13.22 0.22
N SER A 15 -6.25 13.93 -0.69
CA SER A 15 -7.69 13.76 -0.95
C SER A 15 -8.02 12.33 -1.42
N LEU A 16 -7.22 11.78 -2.33
CA LEU A 16 -7.38 10.41 -2.80
C LEU A 16 -7.19 9.39 -1.66
N GLN A 17 -6.16 9.57 -0.84
CA GLN A 17 -5.88 8.70 0.30
C GLN A 17 -7.04 8.71 1.30
N GLN A 18 -7.63 9.88 1.60
CA GLN A 18 -8.82 9.97 2.46
C GLN A 18 -10.03 9.22 1.88
N ARG A 19 -10.26 9.34 0.56
CA ARG A 19 -11.33 8.58 -0.12
C ARG A 19 -11.10 7.07 -0.08
N ILE A 20 -9.84 6.62 -0.18
CA ILE A 20 -9.49 5.21 -0.03
C ILE A 20 -9.76 4.74 1.40
N LEU A 21 -9.34 5.53 2.40
CA LEU A 21 -9.54 5.20 3.82
C LEU A 21 -11.03 5.11 4.21
N SER A 22 -11.89 5.89 3.56
CA SER A 22 -13.34 5.84 3.76
C SER A 22 -14.06 4.77 2.95
N CYS A 23 -13.39 4.07 2.03
CA CYS A 23 -14.02 3.11 1.13
C CYS A 23 -14.51 1.86 1.88
N ARG A 24 -15.77 1.44 1.63
CA ARG A 24 -16.39 0.24 2.22
C ARG A 24 -17.06 -0.68 1.20
N LEU A 25 -16.87 -0.44 -0.11
CA LEU A 25 -17.59 -1.13 -1.18
C LEU A 25 -17.45 -2.67 -1.12
N CYS A 26 -16.24 -3.20 -0.98
CA CYS A 26 -16.05 -4.65 -0.95
C CYS A 26 -16.73 -5.32 0.26
N GLN A 27 -16.79 -4.62 1.40
CA GLN A 27 -17.51 -5.11 2.58
C GLN A 27 -19.03 -5.05 2.36
N GLN A 28 -19.54 -3.97 1.77
CA GLN A 28 -20.96 -3.81 1.46
C GLN A 28 -21.47 -4.89 0.48
N HIS A 29 -20.62 -5.31 -0.46
CA HIS A 29 -20.91 -6.40 -1.39
C HIS A 29 -20.59 -7.81 -0.84
N GLY A 30 -20.12 -7.92 0.40
CA GLY A 30 -19.83 -9.21 1.05
C GLY A 30 -18.58 -9.94 0.54
N TYR A 31 -17.70 -9.27 -0.21
CA TYR A 31 -16.45 -9.87 -0.70
C TYR A 31 -15.41 -10.07 0.41
N ILE A 32 -15.41 -9.16 1.39
CA ILE A 32 -14.57 -9.22 2.59
C ILE A 32 -15.43 -8.97 3.83
N GLN A 33 -15.02 -9.49 4.99
CA GLN A 33 -15.77 -9.29 6.23
C GLN A 33 -15.60 -7.87 6.79
N VAL A 34 -14.38 -7.33 6.75
CA VAL A 34 -14.06 -6.01 7.29
C VAL A 34 -13.17 -5.26 6.31
N ALA A 35 -13.57 -4.05 5.93
CA ALA A 35 -12.76 -3.14 5.15
C ALA A 35 -11.83 -2.35 6.07
N GLN A 36 -10.53 -2.65 5.98
CA GLN A 36 -9.44 -1.92 6.64
C GLN A 36 -8.47 -1.43 5.56
N PRO A 37 -8.85 -0.40 4.78
CA PRO A 37 -7.99 0.14 3.75
C PRO A 37 -6.74 0.78 4.36
N ILE A 38 -5.58 0.56 3.74
CA ILE A 38 -4.32 1.22 4.12
C ILE A 38 -3.75 2.05 2.97
N VAL A 39 -3.07 3.13 3.32
CA VAL A 39 -2.40 4.06 2.40
C VAL A 39 -1.02 4.42 2.96
N SER A 40 -0.10 4.79 2.08
CA SER A 40 1.24 5.28 2.45
C SER A 40 1.80 6.13 1.31
N GLY A 41 2.80 6.95 1.63
CA GLY A 41 3.54 7.75 0.67
C GLY A 41 3.02 9.18 0.49
N ARG A 42 3.83 9.97 -0.18
CA ARG A 42 3.64 11.40 -0.48
C ARG A 42 3.73 11.65 -1.98
N ALA A 43 3.23 12.77 -2.47
CA ALA A 43 3.36 13.11 -3.89
C ALA A 43 4.83 13.35 -4.31
N SER A 44 5.70 13.66 -3.35
CA SER A 44 7.14 13.83 -3.58
C SER A 44 7.91 12.52 -3.80
N ASP A 45 7.33 11.37 -3.44
CA ASP A 45 8.02 10.09 -3.58
C ASP A 45 8.24 9.77 -5.06
N ARG A 46 9.48 9.46 -5.42
CA ARG A 46 9.89 9.27 -6.83
C ARG A 46 9.76 7.83 -7.30
N ILE A 47 9.53 6.90 -6.37
CA ILE A 47 9.38 5.47 -6.64
C ILE A 47 8.02 5.03 -6.12
N LEU A 48 7.27 4.32 -6.96
CA LEU A 48 5.99 3.70 -6.63
C LEU A 48 6.13 2.19 -6.67
N VAL A 49 5.88 1.52 -5.55
CA VAL A 49 5.83 0.06 -5.46
C VAL A 49 4.38 -0.38 -5.37
N ILE A 50 3.97 -1.29 -6.26
CA ILE A 50 2.60 -1.81 -6.32
C ILE A 50 2.63 -3.32 -6.10
N GLY A 51 2.06 -3.76 -4.96
CA GLY A 51 1.82 -5.17 -4.66
C GLY A 51 0.43 -5.65 -5.08
N GLN A 52 0.11 -6.90 -4.76
CA GLN A 52 -1.23 -7.46 -5.01
C GLN A 52 -2.26 -6.88 -4.02
N ALA A 53 -2.09 -7.16 -2.74
CA ALA A 53 -2.97 -6.76 -1.65
C ALA A 53 -2.17 -6.53 -0.36
N PRO A 54 -2.69 -5.77 0.62
CA PRO A 54 -2.15 -5.77 1.97
C PRO A 54 -2.29 -7.14 2.61
N GLY A 55 -1.22 -7.66 3.19
CA GLY A 55 -1.29 -8.85 4.02
C GLY A 55 -1.76 -8.52 5.45
N HIS A 56 -2.13 -9.54 6.21
CA HIS A 56 -2.60 -9.39 7.59
C HIS A 56 -1.68 -8.52 8.48
N ARG A 57 -0.35 -8.73 8.41
CA ARG A 57 0.62 -7.90 9.15
C ARG A 57 0.60 -6.43 8.74
N SER A 58 0.35 -6.15 7.46
CA SER A 58 0.25 -4.76 6.97
C SER A 58 -0.97 -4.06 7.53
N ILE A 59 -2.07 -4.79 7.68
CA ILE A 59 -3.27 -4.27 8.32
C ILE A 59 -3.06 -4.07 9.83
N THR A 60 -2.54 -5.09 10.53
CA THR A 60 -2.28 -5.01 11.98
C THR A 60 -1.36 -3.85 12.34
N ASN A 61 -0.32 -3.60 11.52
CA ASN A 61 0.65 -2.55 11.77
C ASN A 61 0.27 -1.20 11.13
N ASN A 62 -0.86 -1.15 10.39
CA ASN A 62 -1.24 -0.01 9.55
C ASN A 62 -0.09 0.49 8.66
N LEU A 63 0.64 -0.45 8.04
CA LEU A 63 1.89 -0.19 7.31
C LEU A 63 2.01 -1.15 6.11
N PRO A 64 1.90 -0.66 4.87
CA PRO A 64 2.10 -1.48 3.68
C PRO A 64 3.46 -2.20 3.71
N PHE A 65 3.49 -3.44 3.24
CA PHE A 65 4.71 -4.25 3.15
C PHE A 65 5.41 -4.54 4.50
N SER A 66 4.75 -4.41 5.66
CA SER A 66 5.34 -4.79 6.96
C SER A 66 5.55 -6.32 7.19
N GLY A 67 5.27 -7.15 6.19
CA GLY A 67 5.45 -8.61 6.21
C GLY A 67 6.81 -9.08 5.68
N PRO A 68 7.02 -10.41 5.51
CA PRO A 68 8.27 -10.97 4.98
C PRO A 68 8.58 -10.46 3.58
N GLY A 69 7.54 -10.26 2.76
CA GLY A 69 7.68 -9.73 1.41
C GLY A 69 8.33 -8.34 1.39
N GLY A 70 7.97 -7.44 2.30
CA GLY A 70 8.62 -6.14 2.38
C GLY A 70 10.04 -6.20 2.93
N GLY A 71 10.32 -7.12 3.86
CA GLY A 71 11.70 -7.40 4.28
C GLY A 71 12.58 -7.87 3.12
N ILE A 72 12.04 -8.69 2.21
CA ILE A 72 12.73 -9.11 0.99
C ILE A 72 12.93 -7.93 0.03
N LEU A 73 11.88 -7.13 -0.21
CA LEU A 73 11.98 -5.94 -1.06
C LEU A 73 13.00 -4.93 -0.54
N GLN A 74 13.04 -4.68 0.78
CA GLN A 74 14.03 -3.81 1.40
C GLN A 74 15.46 -4.35 1.17
N LYS A 75 15.68 -5.67 1.31
CA LYS A 75 16.97 -6.28 0.98
C LYS A 75 17.35 -6.13 -0.50
N TRP A 76 16.40 -6.22 -1.42
CA TRP A 76 16.67 -5.98 -2.84
C TRP A 76 17.06 -4.53 -3.12
N LEU A 77 16.40 -3.57 -2.46
CA LEU A 77 16.79 -2.16 -2.55
C LEU A 77 18.20 -1.94 -1.98
N GLU A 78 18.52 -2.52 -0.84
CA GLU A 78 19.87 -2.46 -0.28
C GLU A 78 20.93 -3.04 -1.22
N GLN A 79 20.64 -4.19 -1.85
CA GLN A 79 21.51 -4.78 -2.87
C GLN A 79 21.67 -3.90 -4.13
N ALA A 80 20.65 -3.11 -4.46
CA ALA A 80 20.68 -2.13 -5.54
C ALA A 80 21.36 -0.79 -5.14
N GLY A 81 21.89 -0.68 -3.91
CA GLY A 81 22.64 0.48 -3.43
C GLY A 81 21.82 1.52 -2.67
N PHE A 82 20.56 1.24 -2.32
CA PHE A 82 19.75 2.11 -1.48
C PHE A 82 20.08 1.91 0.02
N PRO A 83 19.92 2.93 0.87
CA PRO A 83 20.12 2.78 2.31
C PRO A 83 19.05 1.89 2.97
N GLY A 84 19.35 1.42 4.18
CA GLY A 84 18.36 0.76 5.03
C GLY A 84 17.14 1.65 5.28
N GLY A 85 15.95 1.06 5.32
CA GLY A 85 14.68 1.77 5.53
C GLY A 85 14.10 2.47 4.30
N TYR A 86 14.85 2.55 3.19
CA TYR A 86 14.46 3.30 1.99
C TYR A 86 13.06 2.94 1.46
N LEU A 87 12.66 1.65 1.53
CA LEU A 87 11.34 1.20 1.10
C LEU A 87 10.21 2.00 1.77
N HIS A 88 10.31 2.28 3.06
CA HIS A 88 9.24 2.93 3.81
C HIS A 88 9.40 4.44 3.91
N GLU A 89 10.63 4.95 3.78
CA GLU A 89 10.93 6.37 3.94
C GLU A 89 10.79 7.17 2.64
N HIS A 90 11.04 6.54 1.49
CA HIS A 90 11.25 7.23 0.21
C HIS A 90 10.46 6.65 -0.97
N THR A 91 9.54 5.72 -0.71
CA THR A 91 8.70 5.15 -1.75
C THR A 91 7.22 5.27 -1.41
N TYR A 92 6.42 5.53 -2.45
CA TYR A 92 4.98 5.41 -2.36
C TYR A 92 4.61 3.92 -2.40
N LEU A 93 4.04 3.40 -1.32
CA LEU A 93 3.68 2.00 -1.20
C LEU A 93 2.19 1.79 -1.43
N SER A 94 1.87 0.95 -2.41
CA SER A 94 0.50 0.69 -2.85
C SER A 94 0.28 -0.79 -3.16
N SER A 95 -0.97 -1.15 -3.38
CA SER A 95 -1.38 -2.46 -3.87
C SER A 95 -2.62 -2.33 -4.78
N LEU A 96 -2.88 -3.35 -5.60
CA LEU A 96 -4.03 -3.39 -6.51
C LEU A 96 -5.35 -3.31 -5.72
N THR A 97 -5.47 -4.10 -4.66
CA THR A 97 -6.55 -3.94 -3.68
C THR A 97 -6.07 -3.12 -2.49
N ARG A 98 -7.00 -2.53 -1.73
CA ARG A 98 -6.65 -1.64 -0.59
C ARG A 98 -6.82 -2.29 0.78
N CYS A 99 -7.49 -3.44 0.86
CA CYS A 99 -7.77 -4.18 2.09
C CYS A 99 -7.19 -5.60 2.01
N ASP A 100 -6.92 -6.21 3.16
CA ASP A 100 -6.58 -7.64 3.23
C ASP A 100 -7.78 -8.50 2.81
N PRO A 101 -7.66 -9.30 1.73
CA PRO A 101 -8.74 -10.18 1.27
C PRO A 101 -8.91 -11.42 2.18
N GLY A 102 -8.01 -11.61 3.14
CA GLY A 102 -7.90 -12.80 3.96
C GLY A 102 -7.10 -13.90 3.28
N ARG A 103 -6.84 -14.97 4.03
CA ARG A 103 -6.04 -16.11 3.54
C ARG A 103 -6.86 -16.99 2.59
N ASN A 104 -6.21 -17.53 1.56
CA ASN A 104 -6.80 -18.56 0.72
C ASN A 104 -7.15 -19.81 1.57
N PRO A 105 -8.42 -20.26 1.61
CA PRO A 105 -8.81 -21.45 2.38
C PRO A 105 -8.17 -22.75 1.86
N ARG A 106 -7.76 -22.77 0.59
CA ARG A 106 -7.28 -23.98 -0.11
C ARG A 106 -5.77 -24.00 -0.34
N GLY A 107 -5.01 -23.08 0.26
CA GLY A 107 -3.56 -23.06 0.04
C GLY A 107 -2.83 -21.88 0.68
N ASN A 108 -1.67 -21.56 0.11
CA ASN A 108 -0.84 -20.45 0.55
C ASN A 108 -1.17 -19.17 -0.23
N GLY A 109 -1.01 -18.03 0.43
CA GLY A 109 -1.24 -16.70 -0.14
C GLY A 109 -2.66 -16.17 0.07
N ASP A 110 -2.93 -15.08 -0.65
CA ASP A 110 -4.16 -14.31 -0.51
C ASP A 110 -5.36 -15.02 -1.13
N ARG A 111 -6.54 -14.78 -0.56
CA ARG A 111 -7.81 -15.22 -1.13
C ARG A 111 -7.98 -14.65 -2.54
N ARG A 112 -8.32 -15.53 -3.48
CA ARG A 112 -8.65 -15.21 -4.87
C ARG A 112 -10.15 -15.09 -5.06
#